data_AF-A0A1G8VY08-F1
#
_entry.id   AF-A0A1G8VY08-F1
#
_cell.length_a   1.000
_cell.length_b   1.000
_cell.length_c   1.000
_cell.angle_alpha   90.00
_cell.angle_beta   90.00
_cell.angle_gamma   90.00
#
_symmetry.space_group_name_H-M   'P 1'
#
loop_
_entity.id
_entity.type
_entity.pdbx_description
1 polymer ?
#
loop_
_entity_poly.entity_id
_entity_poly.type
_entity_poly.pdbx_seq_one_letter_code
_entity_poly.pdbx_strand_id
1 'polypeptide(L)'
;MRPRFVRTALALAAVGGTVVGLAACSPGTGGGTPTTSSPSSSAAPTSTPPDASPSPGVSSGGLLPDETESPGTKPVPAPPSAVPTGPGKGDVELSILITPSPGADPTSYTLVCQGGVPSAESKHPDAAAACTALKANPALLTRVPRPTDQNCDLKYGGPKTALVSGAVDGVGVESSYKLTDGCEIAAWDAAQAVLGSSGVGE
;
A
#
# COMPACT_ATOMS: atom_id res chain seq x y z
N MET A 1 31.93 -41.92 0.56
CA MET A 1 30.67 -42.26 -0.13
C MET A 1 30.56 -41.43 -1.40
N ARG A 2 30.24 -42.06 -2.55
CA ARG A 2 30.04 -41.38 -3.85
C ARG A 2 28.58 -40.91 -3.98
N PRO A 3 28.29 -39.71 -4.52
CA PRO A 3 26.93 -39.25 -4.72
C PRO A 3 26.28 -39.93 -5.92
N ARG A 4 25.07 -40.46 -5.74
CA ARG A 4 24.23 -40.98 -6.84
C ARG A 4 23.45 -39.82 -7.44
N PHE A 5 23.92 -39.32 -8.58
CA PHE A 5 23.18 -38.44 -9.47
C PHE A 5 22.00 -39.22 -10.08
N VAL A 6 20.77 -38.88 -9.71
CA VAL A 6 19.58 -39.31 -10.43
C VAL A 6 19.21 -38.20 -11.41
N ARG A 7 19.61 -38.40 -12.67
CA ARG A 7 19.14 -37.64 -13.83
C ARG A 7 17.79 -38.25 -14.22
N THR A 8 16.68 -37.57 -13.90
CA THR A 8 15.36 -37.94 -14.42
C THR A 8 15.01 -37.01 -15.58
N ALA A 9 14.73 -37.63 -16.71
CA ALA A 9 14.67 -37.05 -18.04
C ALA A 9 13.42 -36.20 -18.28
N LEU A 10 13.61 -35.17 -19.11
CA LEU A 10 12.60 -34.43 -19.86
C LEU A 10 11.61 -35.38 -20.54
N ALA A 11 10.31 -35.12 -20.37
CA ALA A 11 9.28 -35.56 -21.30
C ALA A 11 8.58 -34.32 -21.88
N LEU A 12 9.00 -33.94 -23.09
CA LEU A 12 8.30 -33.01 -23.97
C LEU A 12 7.04 -33.71 -24.47
N ALA A 13 5.87 -33.26 -24.03
CA ALA A 13 4.59 -33.59 -24.66
C ALA A 13 4.05 -32.34 -25.35
N ALA A 14 4.43 -32.18 -26.63
CA ALA A 14 3.76 -31.28 -27.55
C ALA A 14 2.46 -31.95 -28.01
N VAL A 15 1.32 -31.35 -27.71
CA VAL A 15 0.05 -31.67 -28.37
C VAL A 15 -0.50 -30.38 -28.95
N GLY A 16 -0.37 -30.28 -30.27
CA GLY A 16 -1.03 -29.26 -31.06
C GLY A 16 -2.54 -29.54 -31.16
N GLY A 17 -3.32 -28.48 -31.32
CA GLY A 17 -4.76 -28.56 -31.53
C GLY A 17 -5.33 -27.18 -31.81
N THR A 18 -5.20 -26.72 -33.05
CA THR A 18 -5.90 -25.55 -33.59
C THR A 18 -7.39 -25.84 -33.68
N VAL A 19 -8.24 -25.07 -32.99
CA VAL A 19 -9.67 -24.99 -33.27
C VAL A 19 -10.00 -23.60 -33.80
N VAL A 20 -10.25 -23.55 -35.11
CA VAL A 20 -10.96 -22.48 -35.80
C VAL A 20 -12.44 -22.62 -35.43
N GLY A 21 -13.01 -21.63 -34.75
CA GLY A 21 -14.43 -21.54 -34.42
C GLY A 21 -15.04 -20.29 -35.03
N LEU A 22 -15.85 -20.50 -36.07
CA LEU A 22 -16.57 -19.49 -36.84
C LEU A 22 -17.74 -18.87 -36.05
N ALA A 23 -18.11 -17.67 -36.49
CA ALA A 23 -19.16 -16.79 -36.03
C ALA A 23 -20.52 -17.44 -35.70
N ALA A 24 -21.16 -16.93 -34.64
CA ALA A 24 -22.60 -16.97 -34.48
C ALA A 24 -23.09 -15.59 -34.03
N CYS A 25 -23.53 -14.77 -35.00
CA CYS A 25 -24.38 -13.62 -34.76
C CYS A 25 -25.80 -14.11 -34.48
N SER A 26 -26.36 -13.76 -33.32
CA SER A 26 -27.80 -13.86 -33.08
C SER A 26 -28.48 -12.56 -33.53
N PRO A 27 -29.54 -12.59 -34.35
CA PRO A 27 -30.35 -11.43 -34.65
C PRO A 27 -31.42 -11.27 -33.55
N GLY A 28 -31.24 -10.26 -32.69
CA GLY A 28 -32.24 -9.81 -31.72
C GLY A 28 -32.90 -8.53 -32.20
N THR A 29 -33.91 -8.68 -33.06
CA THR A 29 -34.78 -7.60 -33.55
C THR A 29 -35.63 -7.04 -32.40
N GLY A 30 -35.46 -5.77 -32.07
CA GLY A 30 -36.33 -5.05 -31.12
C GLY A 30 -36.12 -3.56 -31.25
N GLY A 31 -36.82 -2.94 -32.20
CA GLY A 31 -36.77 -1.51 -32.47
C GLY A 31 -37.46 -0.68 -31.37
N GLY A 32 -36.94 0.54 -31.18
CA GLY A 32 -37.51 1.55 -30.29
C GLY A 32 -36.63 2.80 -30.24
N THR A 33 -36.75 3.66 -31.24
CA THR A 33 -36.28 5.06 -31.20
C THR A 33 -37.48 5.96 -31.51
N PRO A 34 -37.45 7.28 -31.24
CA PRO A 34 -36.80 8.00 -30.14
C PRO A 34 -37.84 8.93 -29.44
N THR A 35 -37.63 9.27 -28.18
CA THR A 35 -38.32 10.44 -27.58
C THR A 35 -37.29 11.39 -27.00
N THR A 36 -36.93 12.37 -27.81
CA THR A 36 -36.36 13.66 -27.42
C THR A 36 -37.24 14.30 -26.35
N SER A 37 -36.64 14.71 -25.25
CA SER A 37 -37.20 15.72 -24.36
C SER A 37 -36.07 16.53 -23.73
N SER A 38 -35.58 17.52 -24.48
CA SER A 38 -35.10 18.75 -23.89
C SER A 38 -36.31 19.62 -23.54
N PRO A 39 -36.29 20.27 -22.38
CA PRO A 39 -36.55 21.70 -22.42
C PRO A 39 -35.37 22.50 -21.89
N SER A 40 -34.95 23.46 -22.72
CA SER A 40 -34.25 24.67 -22.32
C SER A 40 -35.20 25.54 -21.51
N SER A 41 -34.73 26.09 -20.39
CA SER A 41 -34.64 27.55 -20.15
C SER A 41 -34.74 27.92 -18.68
N SER A 42 -33.73 28.65 -18.25
CA SER A 42 -33.81 29.91 -17.49
C SER A 42 -34.49 29.92 -16.12
N ALA A 43 -33.67 30.11 -15.09
CA ALA A 43 -33.72 31.33 -14.27
C ALA A 43 -32.47 31.44 -13.39
N ALA A 44 -31.65 32.47 -13.64
CA ALA A 44 -30.87 33.11 -12.58
C ALA A 44 -31.81 34.04 -11.80
N PRO A 45 -31.58 34.24 -10.49
CA PRO A 45 -31.31 35.61 -10.05
C PRO A 45 -30.16 35.73 -9.04
N THR A 46 -29.22 36.61 -9.40
CA THR A 46 -28.76 37.82 -8.68
C THR A 46 -28.83 37.89 -7.15
N SER A 47 -27.65 38.22 -6.58
CA SER A 47 -27.37 39.17 -5.48
C SER A 47 -28.08 39.04 -4.13
N THR A 48 -27.31 38.83 -3.06
CA THR A 48 -26.90 39.90 -2.11
C THR A 48 -25.98 39.37 -0.98
N PRO A 49 -24.88 40.07 -0.65
CA PRO A 49 -24.22 39.99 0.66
C PRO A 49 -24.77 41.07 1.63
N PRO A 50 -24.80 40.78 2.93
CA PRO A 50 -24.43 41.73 3.97
C PRO A 50 -23.39 41.09 4.91
N ASP A 51 -22.20 41.67 5.08
CA ASP A 51 -21.86 42.85 5.89
C ASP A 51 -21.62 42.53 7.38
N ALA A 52 -20.57 43.18 7.89
CA ALA A 52 -20.25 43.42 9.29
C ALA A 52 -19.72 42.27 10.17
N SER A 53 -18.38 42.27 10.25
CA SER A 53 -17.64 42.10 11.51
C SER A 53 -18.23 42.98 12.63
N PRO A 54 -18.17 42.54 13.90
CA PRO A 54 -17.19 43.21 14.76
C PRO A 54 -16.48 42.29 15.77
N SER A 55 -15.17 42.54 15.93
CA SER A 55 -14.44 42.25 17.16
C SER A 55 -14.98 43.08 18.33
N PRO A 56 -14.90 42.54 19.55
CA PRO A 56 -14.46 43.32 20.70
C PRO A 56 -13.11 42.80 21.21
N GLY A 57 -12.21 43.73 21.50
CA GLY A 57 -10.92 43.44 22.11
C GLY A 57 -10.95 43.50 23.64
N VAL A 58 -9.79 43.10 24.19
CA VAL A 58 -9.17 43.48 25.48
C VAL A 58 -9.90 43.00 26.74
N SER A 59 -9.28 42.62 27.86
CA SER A 59 -7.91 42.34 28.31
C SER A 59 -8.05 42.04 29.82
N SER A 60 -6.97 41.55 30.42
CA SER A 60 -6.70 41.36 31.86
C SER A 60 -7.08 39.97 32.37
N GLY A 61 -6.21 39.21 33.03
CA GLY A 61 -4.91 39.52 33.60
C GLY A 61 -4.77 38.74 34.90
N GLY A 62 -3.69 37.96 35.01
CA GLY A 62 -3.17 37.42 36.26
C GLY A 62 -3.85 36.14 36.76
N LEU A 63 -3.10 35.04 36.86
CA LEU A 63 -2.34 34.68 38.06
C LEU A 63 -1.51 33.43 37.73
N LEU A 64 -0.19 33.53 37.89
CA LEU A 64 0.71 32.38 38.06
C LEU A 64 0.29 31.65 39.36
N PRO A 65 0.50 30.33 39.45
CA PRO A 65 1.80 29.91 39.96
C PRO A 65 2.48 28.81 39.14
N ASP A 66 3.79 28.81 39.34
CA ASP A 66 4.75 27.73 39.19
C ASP A 66 4.15 26.32 39.25
N GLU A 67 4.20 25.59 38.14
CA GLU A 67 4.61 24.19 38.20
C GLU A 67 5.73 23.99 37.17
N THR A 68 6.92 24.01 37.72
CA THR A 68 8.10 23.32 37.20
C THR A 68 7.78 21.82 37.07
N GLU A 69 6.99 21.43 36.06
CA GLU A 69 6.89 20.02 35.65
C GLU A 69 7.68 19.84 34.35
N SER A 70 8.88 19.30 34.56
CA SER A 70 9.76 18.69 33.58
C SER A 70 8.97 18.08 32.42
N PRO A 71 9.12 18.55 31.17
CA PRO A 71 8.58 17.80 30.05
C PRO A 71 9.31 16.46 30.05
N GLY A 72 8.57 15.41 30.44
CA GLY A 72 9.01 14.04 30.28
C GLY A 72 9.57 13.91 28.89
N THR A 73 10.88 13.66 28.81
CA THR A 73 11.57 13.27 27.59
C THR A 73 10.84 12.03 27.08
N LYS A 74 9.83 12.23 26.21
CA LYS A 74 9.55 11.23 25.19
C LYS A 74 10.87 11.06 24.47
N PRO A 75 11.43 9.83 24.38
CA PRO A 75 12.56 9.59 23.52
C PRO A 75 12.20 10.12 22.13
N VAL A 76 12.86 11.20 21.72
CA VAL A 76 12.84 11.64 20.33
C VAL A 76 13.42 10.46 19.55
N PRO A 77 12.67 9.84 18.62
CA PRO A 77 13.24 8.83 17.75
C PRO A 77 14.45 9.48 17.08
N ALA A 78 15.62 8.85 17.21
CA ALA A 78 16.81 9.27 16.49
C ALA A 78 16.46 9.42 15.00
N PRO A 79 17.08 10.39 14.27
CA PRO A 79 16.88 10.49 12.84
C PRO A 79 17.12 9.11 12.20
N PRO A 80 16.28 8.68 11.25
CA PRO A 80 16.44 7.36 10.65
C PRO A 80 17.85 7.26 10.11
N SER A 81 18.60 6.34 10.69
CA SER A 81 19.92 5.97 10.19
C SER A 81 19.76 5.65 8.71
N ALA A 82 20.69 6.17 7.91
CA ALA A 82 20.68 6.07 6.46
C ALA A 82 20.18 4.69 6.01
N VAL A 83 19.19 4.69 5.12
CA VAL A 83 18.65 3.47 4.51
C VAL A 83 19.79 2.66 3.88
N PRO A 84 19.95 1.37 4.22
CA PRO A 84 20.98 0.55 3.62
C PRO A 84 20.73 0.43 2.12
N THR A 85 21.69 0.90 1.30
CA THR A 85 21.56 0.97 -0.17
C THR A 85 22.00 -0.32 -0.87
N GLY A 86 21.84 -1.47 -0.21
CA GLY A 86 22.27 -2.77 -0.71
C GLY A 86 21.63 -3.93 0.05
N PRO A 87 22.01 -5.19 -0.27
CA PRO A 87 21.48 -6.36 0.42
C PRO A 87 21.69 -6.26 1.93
N GLY A 88 20.63 -6.55 2.67
CA GLY A 88 20.66 -6.63 4.12
C GLY A 88 21.29 -7.94 4.61
N LYS A 89 21.42 -8.08 5.93
CA LYS A 89 21.74 -9.40 6.52
C LYS A 89 20.56 -10.36 6.35
N GLY A 90 19.34 -9.81 6.29
CA GLY A 90 18.10 -10.56 6.14
C GLY A 90 17.53 -11.00 7.48
N ASP A 91 17.91 -10.32 8.56
CA ASP A 91 17.32 -10.49 9.88
C ASP A 91 16.13 -9.53 9.97
N VAL A 92 14.93 -10.05 10.19
CA VAL A 92 13.70 -9.28 10.06
C VAL A 92 12.72 -9.71 11.14
N GLU A 93 12.07 -8.75 11.79
CA GLU A 93 10.95 -8.99 12.68
C GLU A 93 9.87 -7.94 12.38
N LEU A 94 8.77 -8.37 11.77
CA LEU A 94 7.72 -7.46 11.29
C LEU A 94 6.33 -7.92 11.70
N SER A 95 5.50 -6.91 11.96
CA SER A 95 4.05 -6.99 12.01
C SER A 95 3.48 -6.33 10.76
N ILE A 96 2.67 -7.06 10.01
CA ILE A 96 2.05 -6.60 8.77
C ILE A 96 0.55 -6.62 8.98
N LEU A 97 -0.11 -5.49 8.81
CA LEU A 97 -1.55 -5.34 8.94
C LEU A 97 -2.14 -4.94 7.59
N ILE A 98 -3.00 -5.79 7.02
CA ILE A 98 -3.71 -5.54 5.77
C ILE A 98 -5.18 -5.22 6.08
N THR A 99 -5.62 -4.03 5.68
CA THR A 99 -7.03 -3.61 5.81
C THR A 99 -7.66 -3.61 4.42
N PRO A 100 -8.60 -4.52 4.12
CA PRO A 100 -9.14 -4.66 2.76
C PRO A 100 -10.00 -3.48 2.33
N SER A 101 -10.75 -2.88 3.26
CA SER A 101 -11.54 -1.66 3.04
C SER A 101 -11.82 -0.96 4.38
N PRO A 102 -12.17 0.34 4.37
CA PRO A 102 -12.61 1.04 5.58
C PRO A 102 -13.76 0.28 6.27
N GLY A 103 -13.61 0.01 7.56
CA GLY A 103 -14.61 -0.69 8.36
C GLY A 103 -14.66 -2.21 8.23
N ALA A 104 -13.82 -2.82 7.38
CA ALA A 104 -13.65 -4.27 7.34
C ALA A 104 -12.60 -4.73 8.37
N ASP A 105 -12.70 -5.99 8.79
CA ASP A 105 -11.74 -6.60 9.71
C ASP A 105 -10.35 -6.68 9.06
N PRO A 106 -9.31 -6.10 9.69
CA PRO A 106 -7.96 -6.18 9.18
C PRO A 106 -7.35 -7.57 9.45
N THR A 107 -6.50 -8.04 8.53
CA THR A 107 -5.74 -9.28 8.68
C THR A 107 -4.31 -8.97 9.07
N SER A 108 -3.80 -9.60 10.14
CA SER A 108 -2.43 -9.43 10.60
C SER A 108 -1.56 -10.64 10.27
N TYR A 109 -0.31 -10.37 9.89
CA TYR A 109 0.73 -11.35 9.66
C TYR A 109 1.97 -10.99 10.48
N THR A 110 2.70 -12.02 10.88
CA THR A 110 3.99 -11.85 11.56
C THR A 110 5.06 -12.48 10.69
N LEU A 111 6.14 -11.75 10.43
CA LEU A 111 7.27 -12.25 9.64
C LEU A 111 8.54 -12.15 10.48
N VAL A 112 9.18 -13.29 10.72
CA VAL A 112 10.44 -13.40 11.45
C VAL A 112 11.46 -14.12 10.57
N CYS A 113 12.46 -13.40 10.09
CA CYS A 113 13.53 -13.94 9.25
C CYS A 113 14.86 -13.93 10.00
N GLN A 114 15.68 -14.96 9.79
CA GLN A 114 17.08 -14.98 10.17
C GLN A 114 17.92 -15.27 8.93
N GLY A 115 18.82 -14.35 8.59
CA GLY A 115 19.68 -14.49 7.41
C GLY A 115 18.94 -14.66 6.07
N GLY A 116 17.70 -14.17 5.96
CA GLY A 116 16.81 -14.33 4.80
C GLY A 116 16.03 -15.64 4.75
N VAL A 117 16.03 -16.43 5.83
CA VAL A 117 15.24 -17.66 5.97
C VAL A 117 14.14 -17.44 7.00
N PRO A 118 12.88 -17.84 6.71
CA PRO A 118 11.79 -17.68 7.65
C PRO A 118 11.93 -18.62 8.86
N SER A 119 11.62 -18.10 10.04
CA SER A 119 11.53 -18.87 11.29
C SER A 119 10.17 -19.55 11.42
N ALA A 120 10.09 -20.62 12.22
CA ALA A 120 8.84 -21.37 12.44
C ALA A 120 7.71 -20.53 13.08
N GLU A 121 8.06 -19.44 13.75
CA GLU A 121 7.12 -18.50 14.38
C GLU A 121 6.48 -17.53 13.36
N SER A 122 7.02 -17.45 12.14
CA SER A 122 6.45 -16.62 11.08
C SER A 122 5.07 -17.13 10.68
N LYS A 123 4.09 -16.23 10.72
CA LYS A 123 2.73 -16.41 10.22
C LYS A 123 2.49 -15.46 9.05
N HIS A 124 3.16 -15.75 7.94
CA HIS A 124 3.00 -15.04 6.68
C HIS A 124 2.73 -16.07 5.57
N PRO A 125 1.76 -15.83 4.65
CA PRO A 125 1.37 -16.81 3.62
C PRO A 125 2.57 -17.30 2.79
N ASP A 126 3.46 -16.38 2.41
CA ASP A 126 4.65 -16.67 1.60
C ASP A 126 5.94 -16.22 2.31
N ALA A 127 6.15 -16.66 3.57
CA ALA A 127 7.26 -16.19 4.41
C ALA A 127 8.64 -16.33 3.74
N ALA A 128 8.89 -17.41 3.00
CA ALA A 128 10.17 -17.64 2.32
C ALA A 128 10.45 -16.60 1.21
N ALA A 129 9.43 -16.24 0.43
CA ALA A 129 9.55 -15.23 -0.61
C ALA A 129 9.78 -13.85 0.01
N ALA A 130 9.04 -13.52 1.07
CA ALA A 130 9.19 -12.27 1.82
C ALA A 130 10.61 -12.11 2.38
N CYS A 131 11.13 -13.11 3.08
CA CYS A 131 12.48 -13.06 3.65
C CYS A 131 13.58 -12.93 2.58
N THR A 132 13.41 -13.62 1.44
CA THR A 132 14.35 -13.52 0.32
C THR A 132 14.35 -12.13 -0.30
N ALA A 133 13.15 -11.56 -0.51
CA ALA A 133 13.00 -10.21 -1.06
C ALA A 133 13.61 -9.14 -0.14
N LEU A 134 13.37 -9.25 1.18
CA LEU A 134 13.90 -8.29 2.16
C LEU A 134 15.42 -8.37 2.32
N LYS A 135 15.99 -9.58 2.24
CA LYS A 135 17.45 -9.73 2.22
C LYS A 135 18.05 -9.09 0.98
N ALA A 136 17.42 -9.26 -0.18
CA ALA A 136 17.91 -8.67 -1.43
C ALA A 136 17.75 -7.15 -1.46
N ASN A 137 16.64 -6.65 -0.96
CA ASN A 137 16.32 -5.22 -0.96
C ASN A 137 15.51 -4.82 0.30
N PRO A 138 16.18 -4.39 1.38
CA PRO A 138 15.49 -3.91 2.58
C PRO A 138 14.76 -2.57 2.34
N ALA A 139 15.11 -1.82 1.29
CA ALA A 139 14.45 -0.55 0.96
C ALA A 139 13.00 -0.71 0.51
N LEU A 140 12.54 -1.94 0.22
CA LEU A 140 11.12 -2.23 -0.03
C LEU A 140 10.21 -1.75 1.12
N LEU A 141 10.72 -1.77 2.36
CA LEU A 141 10.00 -1.33 3.56
C LEU A 141 10.34 0.08 4.00
N THR A 142 11.07 0.83 3.17
CA THR A 142 11.31 2.25 3.45
C THR A 142 10.51 3.11 2.48
N ARG A 143 9.50 3.77 3.02
CA ARG A 143 8.73 4.77 2.27
C ARG A 143 9.43 6.13 2.35
N VAL A 144 10.11 6.50 1.27
CA VAL A 144 10.64 7.86 1.12
C VAL A 144 9.46 8.79 0.83
N PRO A 145 9.33 9.93 1.54
CA PRO A 145 8.33 10.93 1.21
C PRO A 145 8.43 11.33 -0.25
N ARG A 146 7.31 11.27 -0.96
CA ARG A 146 7.23 11.65 -2.37
C ARG A 146 7.60 13.13 -2.53
N PRO A 147 8.53 13.47 -3.44
CA PRO A 147 8.79 14.86 -3.81
C PRO A 147 7.52 15.54 -4.32
N THR A 148 7.36 16.83 -4.03
CA THR A 148 6.20 17.62 -4.48
C THR A 148 6.04 17.66 -6.00
N ASP A 149 7.15 17.57 -6.72
CA ASP A 149 7.20 17.67 -8.19
C ASP A 149 7.12 16.31 -8.90
N GLN A 150 6.96 15.20 -8.17
CA GLN A 150 6.79 13.88 -8.78
C GLN A 150 5.39 13.75 -9.38
N ASN A 151 5.31 13.60 -10.71
CA ASN A 151 4.05 13.28 -11.39
C ASN A 151 3.68 11.80 -11.15
N CYS A 152 2.44 11.56 -10.71
CA CYS A 152 1.87 10.23 -10.51
C CYS A 152 0.53 10.14 -11.23
N ASP A 153 0.27 9.04 -11.93
CA ASP A 153 -1.03 8.80 -12.56
C ASP A 153 -2.14 8.78 -11.51
N LEU A 154 -3.30 9.35 -11.82
CA LEU A 154 -4.47 9.37 -10.91
C LEU A 154 -5.25 8.05 -10.88
N LYS A 155 -4.57 6.92 -11.13
CA LYS A 155 -5.19 5.60 -11.19
C LYS A 155 -5.48 5.09 -9.79
N TYR A 156 -6.76 4.91 -9.48
CA TYR A 156 -7.20 4.27 -8.24
C TYR A 156 -7.16 2.74 -8.36
N GLY A 157 -6.45 2.07 -7.45
CA GLY A 157 -6.29 0.61 -7.40
C GLY A 157 -7.19 -0.10 -6.40
N GLY A 158 -7.83 0.65 -5.47
CA GLY A 158 -8.79 0.11 -4.50
C GLY A 158 -8.66 0.72 -3.11
N PRO A 159 -9.58 0.38 -2.18
CA PRO A 159 -9.60 0.93 -0.83
C PRO A 159 -8.63 0.23 0.14
N LYS A 160 -7.99 -0.84 -0.31
CA LYS A 160 -7.07 -1.65 0.50
C LYS A 160 -5.86 -0.81 0.94
N THR A 161 -5.47 -0.98 2.20
CA THR A 161 -4.26 -0.37 2.76
C THR A 161 -3.45 -1.40 3.53
N ALA A 162 -2.16 -1.13 3.69
CA ALA A 162 -1.28 -1.92 4.54
C ALA A 162 -0.48 -1.01 5.47
N LEU A 163 -0.19 -1.54 6.67
CA LEU A 163 0.77 -0.98 7.61
C LEU A 163 1.78 -2.07 7.96
N VAL A 164 3.06 -1.78 7.77
CA VAL A 164 4.15 -2.67 8.12
C VAL A 164 4.99 -1.96 9.18
N SER A 165 5.25 -2.62 10.31
CA SER A 165 6.09 -2.09 11.37
C SER A 165 6.98 -3.17 11.97
N GLY A 166 8.11 -2.76 12.55
CA GLY A 166 9.04 -3.67 13.22
C GLY A 166 10.48 -3.27 12.98
N ALA A 167 11.35 -4.25 12.71
CA ALA A 167 12.77 -4.03 12.47
C ALA A 167 13.32 -4.88 11.31
N VAL A 168 14.26 -4.29 10.58
CA VAL A 168 15.06 -4.95 9.53
C VAL A 168 16.53 -4.71 9.84
N ASP A 169 17.29 -5.78 10.03
CA ASP A 169 18.70 -5.77 10.41
C ASP A 169 19.00 -4.87 11.63
N GLY A 170 18.05 -4.79 12.57
CA GLY A 170 18.13 -3.94 13.77
C GLY A 170 17.72 -2.47 13.55
N VAL A 171 17.33 -2.08 12.34
CA VAL A 171 16.80 -0.74 12.02
C VAL A 171 15.28 -0.78 12.11
N GLY A 172 14.71 0.08 12.96
CA GLY A 172 13.26 0.23 13.08
C GLY A 172 12.64 0.73 11.77
N VAL A 173 11.57 0.10 11.33
CA VAL A 173 10.82 0.48 10.13
C VAL A 173 9.35 0.62 10.43
N GLU A 174 8.73 1.62 9.83
CA GLU A 174 7.28 1.77 9.76
C GLU A 174 6.93 2.31 8.37
N SER A 175 6.10 1.59 7.64
CA SER A 175 5.71 1.92 6.27
C SER A 175 4.24 1.64 6.04
N SER A 176 3.56 2.60 5.40
CA SER A 176 2.18 2.45 4.97
C SER A 176 2.10 2.38 3.45
N TYR A 177 1.26 1.47 2.94
CA TYR A 177 0.99 1.29 1.53
C TYR A 177 -0.49 1.53 1.25
N LYS A 178 -0.75 2.21 0.13
CA LYS A 178 -2.08 2.59 -0.33
C LYS A 178 -2.16 2.32 -1.83
N LEU A 179 -3.35 2.41 -2.39
CA LEU A 179 -3.61 2.15 -3.80
C LEU A 179 -4.38 3.33 -4.42
N THR A 180 -3.99 4.55 -4.03
CA THR A 180 -4.72 5.78 -4.40
C THR A 180 -4.34 6.34 -5.75
N ASP A 181 -3.12 6.05 -6.22
CA ASP A 181 -2.52 6.58 -7.44
C ASP A 181 -1.43 5.63 -7.97
N GLY A 182 -0.92 5.90 -9.18
CA GLY A 182 0.04 5.02 -9.86
C GLY A 182 1.35 4.82 -9.12
N CYS A 183 1.84 5.84 -8.40
CA CYS A 183 3.07 5.72 -7.61
C CYS A 183 2.86 4.85 -6.37
N GLU A 184 1.72 5.02 -5.70
CA GLU A 184 1.34 4.20 -4.54
C GLU A 184 1.13 2.72 -4.92
N ILE A 185 0.49 2.48 -6.07
CA ILE A 185 0.33 1.12 -6.62
C ILE A 185 1.68 0.49 -6.92
N ALA A 186 2.61 1.24 -7.54
CA ALA A 186 3.95 0.73 -7.83
C ALA A 186 4.74 0.41 -6.54
N ALA A 187 4.60 1.23 -5.50
CA ALA A 187 5.22 0.96 -4.20
C ALA A 187 4.63 -0.30 -3.54
N TRP A 188 3.32 -0.54 -3.67
CA TRP A 188 2.68 -1.77 -3.21
C TRP A 188 3.22 -2.99 -3.97
N ASP A 189 3.24 -2.93 -5.30
CA ASP A 189 3.69 -4.01 -6.18
C ASP A 189 5.14 -4.42 -5.88
N ALA A 190 6.03 -3.45 -5.71
CA ALA A 190 7.41 -3.69 -5.31
C ALA A 190 7.52 -4.45 -3.98
N ALA A 191 6.60 -4.22 -3.04
CA ALA A 191 6.55 -4.85 -1.73
C ALA A 191 5.63 -6.09 -1.68
N GLN A 192 5.06 -6.54 -2.80
CA GLN A 192 4.03 -7.59 -2.82
C GLN A 192 4.46 -8.88 -2.12
N ALA A 193 5.72 -9.28 -2.27
CA ALA A 193 6.27 -10.47 -1.61
C ALA A 193 6.16 -10.40 -0.08
N VAL A 194 6.15 -9.20 0.50
CA VAL A 194 6.04 -8.95 1.95
C VAL A 194 4.60 -8.63 2.36
N LEU A 195 3.79 -8.09 1.46
CA LEU A 195 2.38 -7.76 1.74
C LEU A 195 1.44 -8.96 1.55
N GLY A 196 1.92 -10.04 0.92
CA GLY A 196 1.18 -11.29 0.72
C GLY A 196 0.01 -11.18 -0.25
N SER A 197 -0.17 -10.05 -0.95
CA SER A 197 -1.23 -9.87 -1.93
C SER A 197 -0.89 -8.81 -2.98
N SER A 198 -1.45 -8.97 -4.18
CA SER A 198 -1.41 -7.97 -5.24
C SER A 198 -2.16 -6.71 -4.80
N GLY A 199 -1.64 -5.56 -5.24
CA GLY A 199 -2.24 -4.25 -4.93
C GLY A 199 -3.57 -4.02 -5.66
N VAL A 200 -3.72 -4.51 -6.88
CA VAL A 200 -4.99 -4.38 -7.63
C VAL A 200 -5.94 -5.52 -7.30
N GLY A 201 -7.22 -5.18 -7.14
CA GLY A 201 -8.29 -6.00 -6.56
C GLY A 201 -8.27 -7.51 -6.87
N GLU A 202 -8.53 -8.28 -5.81
CA GLU A 202 -9.14 -9.60 -5.88
C GLU A 202 -10.64 -9.47 -5.67
#